data_AF-A0A562FIX6-F1
#
_entry.id   AF-A0A562FIX6-F1
#
_cell.length_a   1.000
_cell.length_b   1.000
_cell.length_c   1.000
_cell.angle_alpha   90.00
_cell.angle_beta   90.00
_cell.angle_gamma   90.00
#
_symmetry.space_group_name_H-M   'P 1'
#
loop_
_entity.id
_entity.type
_entity.pdbx_description
1 polymer ?
#
loop_
_entity_poly.entity_id
_entity_poly.type
_entity_poly.pdbx_seq_one_letter_code
_entity_poly.pdbx_strand_id
1 'polypeptide(L)' 'MALLSVIRRWHLRDGHSIREIARRTGLSRNTIRKYL' A
#
# COMPACT_ATOMS: atom_id res chain seq x y z
N MET A 1 5.78 -13.34 -2.80
CA MET A 1 5.35 -12.20 -1.96
C MET A 1 5.82 -10.86 -2.56
N ALA A 2 5.36 -10.47 -3.75
CA ALA A 2 5.86 -9.25 -4.43
C ALA A 2 5.02 -8.00 -4.10
N LEU A 3 3.69 -8.13 -4.04
CA LEU A 3 2.78 -7.00 -3.88
C LEU A 3 2.86 -6.32 -2.50
N LEU A 4 3.01 -7.12 -1.43
CA LEU A 4 3.14 -6.62 -0.06
C LEU A 4 4.40 -5.76 0.14
N SER A 5 5.51 -6.23 -0.41
CA SER A 5 6.80 -5.56 -0.34
C SER A 5 6.77 -4.21 -1.07
N VAL A 6 6.04 -4.13 -2.19
CA VAL A 6 5.83 -2.88 -2.93
C VAL A 6 4.95 -1.91 -2.15
N ILE A 7 3.84 -2.37 -1.57
CA ILE A 7 2.93 -1.55 -0.75
C ILE A 7 3.67 -0.97 0.47
N ARG A 8 4.44 -1.80 1.18
CA ARG A 8 5.27 -1.35 2.31
C ARG A 8 6.33 -0.35 1.89
N ARG A 9 7.01 -0.56 0.76
CA ARG A 9 8.01 0.38 0.26
C ARG A 9 7.39 1.73 -0.09
N TRP A 10 6.26 1.72 -0.80
CA TRP A 10 5.54 2.95 -1.15
C TRP A 10 5.11 3.75 0.08
N HIS A 11 4.67 3.10 1.14
CA HIS A 11 4.24 3.81 2.35
C HIS A 11 5.39 4.20 3.27
N LEU A 12 6.33 3.29 3.52
CA LEU A 12 7.41 3.48 4.50
C LEU A 12 8.61 4.27 3.93
N ARG A 13 8.91 4.14 2.63
CA ARG A 13 10.01 4.89 1.99
C ARG A 13 9.53 6.08 1.20
N ASP A 14 8.51 5.89 0.37
CA ASP A 14 8.09 6.92 -0.58
C ASP A 14 7.00 7.86 0.01
N GLY A 15 6.53 7.57 1.23
CA GLY A 15 5.54 8.40 1.94
C GLY A 15 4.16 8.44 1.28
N HIS A 16 3.87 7.51 0.36
CA HIS A 16 2.58 7.47 -0.32
C HIS A 16 1.44 7.24 0.68
N SER A 17 0.39 8.05 0.56
CA SER A 17 -0.80 7.91 1.39
C SER A 17 -1.53 6.60 1.06
N ILE A 18 -2.14 5.98 2.06
CA ILE A 18 -2.95 4.75 1.89
C ILE A 18 -4.02 4.90 0.79
N ARG A 19 -4.58 6.10 0.61
CA ARG A 19 -5.53 6.44 -0.46
C ARG A 19 -4.91 6.35 -1.87
N GLU A 20 -3.67 6.78 -2.03
CA GLU A 20 -2.91 6.70 -3.29
C GLU A 20 -2.68 5.23 -3.67
N ILE A 21 -2.21 4.46 -2.69
CA ILE A 21 -1.93 3.03 -2.85
C ILE A 21 -3.22 2.27 -3.17
N ALA A 22 -4.34 2.59 -2.49
CA ALA A 22 -5.65 2.00 -2.76
C ALA A 22 -6.14 2.27 -4.18
N ARG A 23 -5.99 3.51 -4.68
CA ARG A 23 -6.34 3.85 -6.06
C ARG A 23 -5.48 3.10 -7.08
N ARG A 24 -4.18 2.98 -6.84
CA ARG A 24 -3.25 2.32 -7.77
C ARG A 24 -3.39 0.80 -7.79
N THR A 25 -3.67 0.19 -6.65
CA THR A 25 -3.72 -1.27 -6.50
C THR A 25 -5.13 -1.85 -6.62
N GLY A 26 -6.18 -1.01 -6.57
CA GLY A 26 -7.57 -1.45 -6.53
C GLY A 26 -7.95 -2.17 -5.22
N LEU A 27 -7.06 -2.18 -4.23
CA LEU A 27 -7.28 -2.84 -2.95
C LEU A 27 -8.04 -1.95 -1.98
N SER A 28 -8.79 -2.59 -1.09
CA SER A 28 -9.45 -1.87 0.00
C SER A 28 -8.41 -1.24 0.94
N ARG A 29 -8.76 -0.10 1.52
CA ARG A 29 -7.91 0.59 2.52
C ARG A 29 -7.63 -0.31 3.74
N ASN A 30 -8.56 -1.19 4.10
CA ASN A 30 -8.36 -2.15 5.19
C ASN A 30 -7.32 -3.20 4.83
N THR A 31 -7.33 -3.67 3.59
CA THR A 31 -6.34 -4.61 3.07
C THR A 31 -4.94 -3.99 3.14
N ILE A 32 -4.80 -2.76 2.68
CA ILE A 32 -3.52 -2.04 2.75
C ILE A 32 -3.09 -1.83 4.21
N ARG A 33 -3.99 -1.40 5.10
CA ARG A 33 -3.68 -1.24 6.53
C ARG A 33 -3.28 -2.54 7.23
N LYS A 34 -3.81 -3.69 6.79
CA LYS A 34 -3.40 -5.01 7.32
C LYS A 34 -1.99 -5.41 6.88
N TYR A 35 -1.49 -4.79 5.82
CA TYR A 35 -0.21 -5.11 5.19
C TYR A 35 0.88 -4.08 5.40
N LEU A 36 0.53 -2.88 5.81
CA LEU A 36 1.45 -1.88 6.38
C LEU A 36 1.83 -2.31 7.80
#